data_AF-A0A094FRF5-F1
#
_entry.id   AF-A0A094FRF5-F1
#
_cell.length_a   1.000
_cell.length_b   1.000
_cell.length_c   1.000
_cell.angle_alpha   90.00
_cell.angle_beta   90.00
_cell.angle_gamma   90.00
#
_symmetry.space_group_name_H-M   'P 1'
#
loop_
_entity.id
_entity.type
_entity.pdbx_description
1 polymer ?
#
loop_
_entity_poly.entity_id
_entity_poly.type
_entity_poly.pdbx_seq_one_letter_code
_entity_poly.pdbx_strand_id
1 'polypeptide(L)'
;MPTRRLTRFIALAALVLVTVAIFYNPLTPRRHQIPTSHSTWQAELGPVDNKATSYVAEATPAELCAPYHWEPHTPKDGKRKIYDLFLINDELNWLEIRLNTLSKQVDYFVVVESPKTFTGLDKPLHLKENWDRFAPFHSQIIHHVLTSDLNSTVAWDHEDLQRNAMFDQVIPFLEGPKAIKPDDVLIVSDIDEIPRPLTATLLRTCAFPRRLTLRSKFYYYSFQWEHRGPEWQHPQATFYTGETTLSPSNLRSGRGGNPLTRIGESADLWNAAWHCSSCFSHISTLLNKLASFSHAEFNQEKYRAKAGILRRVRNGLDLFDRYWQTYDRVERNIDVPMYVMNNVTRFAYLLDRDPPNANFEDVTELDLSVQEIGEAQGKKGGKR
;
A
#
# COMPACT_ATOMS: atom_id res chain seq x y z
N MET A 1 26.57 -51.51 9.88
CA MET A 1 25.85 -50.49 9.08
C MET A 1 25.55 -49.19 9.87
N PRO A 2 26.56 -48.36 10.25
CA PRO A 2 26.32 -47.08 10.94
C PRO A 2 26.47 -45.85 10.01
N THR A 3 27.23 -45.97 8.92
CA THR A 3 27.68 -44.87 8.06
C THR A 3 26.57 -44.24 7.21
N ARG A 4 25.58 -45.03 6.77
CA ARG A 4 24.42 -44.55 5.97
C ARG A 4 23.41 -43.72 6.76
N ARG A 5 23.29 -43.93 8.09
CA ARG A 5 22.41 -43.11 8.94
C ARG A 5 23.06 -41.77 9.26
N LEU A 6 24.36 -41.77 9.53
CA LEU A 6 25.12 -40.55 9.81
C LEU A 6 25.18 -39.62 8.58
N THR A 7 25.42 -40.15 7.38
CA THR A 7 25.42 -39.36 6.14
C THR A 7 24.06 -38.75 5.81
N ARG A 8 22.96 -39.48 6.05
CA ARG A 8 21.61 -38.92 5.89
C ARG A 8 21.30 -37.82 6.89
N PHE A 9 21.71 -37.97 8.15
CA PHE A 9 21.55 -36.94 9.16
C PHE A 9 22.36 -35.67 8.85
N ILE A 10 23.61 -35.83 8.41
CA ILE A 10 24.47 -34.70 8.01
C ILE A 10 23.90 -33.99 6.78
N ALA A 11 23.40 -34.74 5.77
CA ALA A 11 22.78 -34.16 4.59
C ALA A 11 21.48 -33.40 4.95
N LEU A 12 20.66 -33.94 5.85
CA LEU A 12 19.44 -33.27 6.32
C LEU A 12 19.77 -32.01 7.13
N ALA A 13 20.76 -32.09 8.02
CA ALA A 13 21.21 -30.95 8.82
C ALA A 13 21.84 -29.87 7.93
N ALA A 14 22.61 -30.23 6.91
CA ALA A 14 23.14 -29.29 5.93
C ALA A 14 22.03 -28.64 5.10
N LEU A 15 21.02 -29.39 4.68
CA LEU A 15 19.85 -28.84 3.97
C LEU A 15 19.06 -27.89 4.86
N VAL A 16 18.88 -28.22 6.15
CA VAL A 16 18.23 -27.35 7.14
C VAL A 16 19.07 -26.10 7.40
N LEU A 17 20.40 -26.22 7.53
CA LEU A 17 21.28 -25.07 7.73
C LEU A 17 21.34 -24.18 6.49
N VAL A 18 21.32 -24.74 5.28
CA VAL A 18 21.27 -23.99 4.02
C VAL A 18 19.91 -23.29 3.88
N THR A 19 18.81 -23.96 4.21
CA THR A 19 17.48 -23.32 4.19
C THR A 19 17.38 -22.23 5.28
N VAL A 20 17.87 -22.47 6.49
CA VAL A 20 17.93 -21.42 7.53
C VAL A 20 18.85 -20.27 7.10
N ALA A 21 20.01 -20.53 6.47
CA ALA A 21 20.90 -19.47 5.98
C ALA A 21 20.33 -18.70 4.77
N ILE A 22 19.52 -19.34 3.92
CA ILE A 22 18.87 -18.70 2.77
C ILE A 22 17.63 -17.90 3.21
N PHE A 23 16.84 -18.42 4.16
CA PHE A 23 15.55 -17.85 4.54
C PHE A 23 15.58 -17.03 5.85
N TYR A 24 16.56 -17.24 6.72
CA TYR A 24 16.69 -16.63 8.05
C TYR A 24 18.12 -16.15 8.31
N ASN A 25 18.69 -15.36 7.40
CA ASN A 25 19.90 -14.60 7.69
C ASN A 25 19.54 -13.18 8.17
N PRO A 26 19.37 -12.94 9.49
CA PRO A 26 19.10 -11.60 10.01
C PRO A 26 20.29 -10.63 9.87
N LEU A 27 21.44 -11.09 9.37
CA LEU A 27 22.67 -10.32 9.25
C LEU A 27 23.02 -9.91 7.80
N THR A 28 22.27 -10.34 6.80
CA THR A 28 22.39 -9.74 5.46
C THR A 28 21.57 -8.46 5.41
N PRO A 29 22.20 -7.27 5.25
CA PRO A 29 21.44 -6.05 5.00
C PRO A 29 20.54 -6.29 3.80
N ARG A 30 19.28 -5.84 3.91
CA ARG A 30 18.32 -5.88 2.81
C ARG A 30 18.94 -5.13 1.64
N ARG A 31 19.38 -5.86 0.61
CA ARG A 31 20.23 -5.34 -0.48
C ARG A 31 19.65 -4.13 -1.22
N HIS A 32 18.34 -3.92 -1.13
CA HIS A 32 17.65 -2.78 -1.71
C HIS A 32 16.73 -2.18 -0.66
N GLN A 33 17.23 -1.32 0.21
CA GLN A 33 16.41 -0.65 1.22
C GLN A 33 16.58 0.86 1.10
N ILE A 34 15.47 1.60 1.03
CA ILE A 34 15.51 3.05 1.13
C ILE A 34 15.90 3.42 2.57
N PRO A 35 17.04 4.11 2.79
CA PRO A 35 17.46 4.51 4.13
C PRO A 35 16.38 5.37 4.81
N THR A 36 16.16 5.20 6.11
CA THR A 36 15.18 6.00 6.86
C THR A 36 15.48 7.49 6.80
N SER A 37 16.76 7.87 6.73
CA SER A 37 17.17 9.26 6.52
C SER A 37 16.67 9.84 5.20
N HIS A 38 16.51 9.01 4.16
CA HIS A 38 16.07 9.39 2.83
C HIS A 38 14.56 9.15 2.63
N SER A 39 13.93 8.38 3.53
CA SER A 39 12.51 8.00 3.40
C SER A 39 11.55 9.16 3.69
N THR A 40 12.05 10.23 4.33
CA THR A 40 11.34 11.50 4.55
C THR A 40 11.55 12.50 3.41
N TRP A 41 12.34 12.16 2.37
CA TRP A 41 12.59 13.04 1.22
C TRP A 41 11.30 13.40 0.48
N GLN A 42 11.19 14.69 0.12
CA GLN A 42 10.08 15.24 -0.62
C GLN A 42 10.54 16.31 -1.60
N ALA A 43 9.90 16.35 -2.77
CA ALA A 43 10.15 17.39 -3.76
C ALA A 43 9.49 18.75 -3.43
N GLU A 44 8.71 18.87 -2.35
CA GLU A 44 8.05 20.13 -1.96
C GLU A 44 8.89 21.03 -1.07
N LEU A 45 9.70 20.47 -0.20
CA LEU A 45 10.40 21.24 0.82
C LEU A 45 11.77 21.76 0.38
N GLY A 46 12.22 21.44 -0.85
CA GLY A 46 13.63 21.55 -1.16
C GLY A 46 14.47 20.79 -0.11
N PRO A 47 15.75 21.14 0.10
CA PRO A 47 16.49 20.58 1.20
C PRO A 47 15.92 21.14 2.51
N VAL A 48 15.02 20.39 3.17
CA VAL A 48 14.98 20.43 4.63
C VAL A 48 16.41 20.10 5.06
N ASP A 49 17.10 21.02 5.72
CA ASP A 49 18.54 21.02 6.05
C ASP A 49 19.02 19.73 6.75
N ASN A 50 19.05 18.66 5.97
CA ASN A 50 19.36 17.29 6.32
C ASN A 50 20.13 16.76 5.11
N LYS A 51 21.36 16.27 5.30
CA LYS A 51 22.23 15.74 4.22
C LYS A 51 21.57 14.73 3.26
N ALA A 52 20.46 14.11 3.66
CA ALA A 52 19.66 13.18 2.86
C ALA A 52 18.84 13.85 1.74
N THR A 53 18.37 15.09 1.93
CA THR A 53 17.52 15.77 0.96
C THR A 53 18.33 16.48 -0.13
N SER A 54 19.52 16.97 0.20
CA SER A 54 20.50 17.45 -0.78
C SER A 54 20.98 16.32 -1.68
N TYR A 55 21.18 15.11 -1.13
CA TYR A 55 21.65 13.95 -1.90
C TYR A 55 20.76 13.64 -3.11
N VAL A 56 19.44 13.56 -2.94
CA VAL A 56 18.55 13.18 -4.07
C VAL A 56 18.46 14.29 -5.12
N ALA A 57 18.52 15.56 -4.72
CA ALA A 57 18.42 16.69 -5.63
C ALA A 57 19.69 16.89 -6.48
N GLU A 58 20.85 16.50 -5.94
CA GLU A 58 22.16 16.71 -6.57
C GLU A 58 22.75 15.43 -7.17
N ALA A 59 22.26 14.26 -6.77
CA ALA A 59 22.80 12.98 -7.23
C ALA A 59 22.55 12.76 -8.73
N THR A 60 23.59 12.30 -9.39
CA THR A 60 23.51 11.74 -10.74
C THR A 60 22.66 10.46 -10.75
N PRO A 61 22.09 10.07 -11.90
CA PRO A 61 21.40 8.78 -12.03
C PRO A 61 22.24 7.58 -11.54
N ALA A 62 23.54 7.57 -11.80
CA ALA A 62 24.44 6.51 -11.34
C ALA A 62 24.54 6.46 -9.81
N GLU A 63 24.67 7.62 -9.16
CA GLU A 63 24.70 7.71 -7.71
C GLU A 63 23.38 7.29 -7.07
N LEU A 64 22.23 7.64 -7.67
CA LEU A 64 20.91 7.25 -7.17
C LEU A 64 20.67 5.74 -7.26
N CYS A 65 21.14 5.08 -8.32
CA CYS A 65 20.83 3.67 -8.59
C CYS A 65 21.84 2.70 -7.96
N ALA A 66 23.10 3.11 -7.80
CA ALA A 66 24.17 2.28 -7.27
C ALA A 66 23.90 1.63 -5.88
N PRO A 67 23.27 2.32 -4.89
CA PRO A 67 22.93 1.70 -3.61
C PRO A 67 22.00 0.50 -3.72
N TYR A 68 21.27 0.39 -4.84
CA TYR A 68 20.34 -0.69 -5.14
C TYR A 68 20.90 -1.68 -6.17
N HIS A 69 22.19 -1.60 -6.52
CA HIS A 69 22.80 -2.42 -7.55
C HIS A 69 22.03 -2.39 -8.89
N TRP A 70 21.41 -1.25 -9.18
CA TRP A 70 20.72 -1.01 -10.43
C TRP A 70 21.56 -0.06 -11.27
N GLU A 71 21.49 -0.26 -12.58
CA GLU A 71 22.07 0.68 -13.53
C GLU A 71 21.09 1.85 -13.75
N PRO A 72 21.58 3.04 -14.13
CA PRO A 72 20.73 4.08 -14.67
C PRO A 72 19.90 3.56 -15.84
N HIS A 73 18.62 3.91 -15.85
CA HIS A 73 17.78 3.69 -17.01
C HIS A 73 18.10 4.73 -18.08
N THR A 74 18.38 4.26 -19.30
CA THR A 74 18.64 5.11 -20.46
C THR A 74 17.39 5.18 -21.32
N PRO A 75 16.55 6.22 -21.20
CA PRO A 75 15.31 6.29 -21.97
C PRO A 75 15.63 6.45 -23.45
N LYS A 76 14.98 5.63 -24.28
CA LYS A 76 15.13 5.70 -25.75
C LYS A 76 14.44 6.92 -26.34
N ASP A 77 13.26 7.28 -25.82
CA ASP A 77 12.41 8.34 -26.36
C ASP A 77 11.77 9.23 -25.27
N GLY A 78 12.44 10.33 -24.93
CA GLY A 78 11.92 11.34 -24.00
C GLY A 78 11.97 10.91 -22.53
N LYS A 79 11.19 11.59 -21.68
CA LYS A 79 11.12 11.29 -20.25
C LYS A 79 10.28 10.03 -20.02
N ARG A 80 10.84 9.03 -19.33
CA ARG A 80 10.11 7.86 -18.80
C ARG A 80 8.99 8.33 -17.88
N LYS A 81 7.75 8.01 -18.23
CA LYS A 81 6.57 8.39 -17.45
C LYS A 81 6.27 7.38 -16.36
N ILE A 82 5.63 7.84 -15.30
CA ILE A 82 5.10 7.00 -14.23
C ILE A 82 3.57 7.10 -14.24
N TYR A 83 2.92 5.95 -14.35
CA TYR A 83 1.49 5.78 -14.16
C TYR A 83 1.26 5.08 -12.83
N ASP A 84 0.47 5.71 -11.97
CA ASP A 84 0.09 5.18 -10.67
C ASP A 84 -1.35 4.67 -10.73
N LEU A 85 -1.51 3.34 -10.67
CA LEU A 85 -2.74 2.61 -10.92
C LEU A 85 -3.32 2.10 -9.60
N PHE A 86 -4.54 2.50 -9.27
CA PHE A 86 -5.24 2.07 -8.06
C PHE A 86 -6.77 2.13 -8.21
N LEU A 87 -7.45 1.35 -7.36
CA LEU A 87 -8.91 1.35 -7.24
C LEU A 87 -9.34 2.40 -6.22
N ILE A 88 -10.57 2.90 -6.38
CA ILE A 88 -11.18 3.79 -5.39
C ILE A 88 -12.59 3.33 -4.99
N ASN A 89 -12.87 3.43 -3.69
CA ASN A 89 -14.21 3.34 -3.12
C ASN A 89 -14.60 4.68 -2.49
N ASP A 90 -14.88 4.72 -1.19
CA ASP A 90 -15.25 5.92 -0.44
C ASP A 90 -14.03 6.60 0.24
N GLU A 91 -12.81 6.14 -0.03
CA GLU A 91 -11.57 6.64 0.59
C GLU A 91 -11.06 7.97 -0.01
N LEU A 92 -11.92 8.97 -0.19
CA LEU A 92 -11.57 10.26 -0.80
C LEU A 92 -10.46 11.03 -0.05
N ASN A 93 -10.35 10.84 1.27
CA ASN A 93 -9.25 11.42 2.05
C ASN A 93 -7.89 10.78 1.67
N TRP A 94 -7.86 9.48 1.40
CA TRP A 94 -6.65 8.80 0.92
C TRP A 94 -6.29 9.20 -0.50
N LEU A 95 -7.28 9.40 -1.38
CA LEU A 95 -7.04 9.98 -2.71
C LEU A 95 -6.34 11.33 -2.59
N GLU A 96 -6.86 12.21 -1.73
CA GLU A 96 -6.26 13.53 -1.52
C GLU A 96 -4.83 13.46 -1.01
N ILE A 97 -4.57 12.64 0.01
CA ILE A 97 -3.21 12.44 0.55
C ILE A 97 -2.28 11.94 -0.54
N ARG A 98 -2.71 10.93 -1.30
CA ARG A 98 -1.92 10.31 -2.37
C ARG A 98 -1.56 11.30 -3.47
N LEU A 99 -2.54 12.05 -4.00
CA LEU A 99 -2.33 13.03 -5.07
C LEU A 99 -1.36 14.14 -4.63
N ASN A 100 -1.56 14.71 -3.44
CA ASN A 100 -0.66 15.73 -2.92
C ASN A 100 0.74 15.18 -2.64
N THR A 101 0.85 13.93 -2.20
CA THR A 101 2.16 13.30 -1.91
C THR A 101 2.97 13.01 -3.19
N LEU A 102 2.30 12.66 -4.30
CA LEU A 102 2.95 12.06 -5.47
C LEU A 102 2.89 12.88 -6.76
N SER A 103 2.06 13.92 -6.84
CA SER A 103 1.80 14.67 -8.09
C SER A 103 3.04 15.27 -8.77
N LYS A 104 4.14 15.46 -8.04
CA LYS A 104 5.42 15.93 -8.61
C LYS A 104 6.23 14.82 -9.27
N GLN A 105 6.07 13.59 -8.80
CA GLN A 105 6.82 12.43 -9.28
C GLN A 105 5.99 11.53 -10.17
N VAL A 106 4.66 11.58 -10.12
CA VAL A 106 3.78 10.78 -10.97
C VAL A 106 3.29 11.65 -12.13
N ASP A 107 3.35 11.13 -13.35
CA ASP A 107 2.87 11.88 -14.51
C ASP A 107 1.35 11.72 -14.67
N TYR A 108 0.81 10.52 -14.41
CA TYR A 108 -0.64 10.26 -14.42
C TYR A 108 -1.10 9.29 -13.33
N PHE A 109 -2.25 9.60 -12.72
CA PHE A 109 -2.96 8.72 -11.79
C PHE A 109 -4.10 8.02 -12.52
N VAL A 110 -4.00 6.72 -12.73
CA VAL A 110 -5.06 5.91 -13.33
C VAL A 110 -5.96 5.41 -12.21
N VAL A 111 -7.13 6.04 -12.09
CA VAL A 111 -8.09 5.79 -11.02
C VAL A 111 -9.28 5.07 -11.59
N VAL A 112 -9.39 3.77 -11.29
CA VAL A 112 -10.54 2.97 -11.69
C VAL A 112 -11.57 2.95 -10.57
N GLU A 113 -12.79 3.30 -10.93
CA GLU A 113 -13.95 3.33 -10.06
C GLU A 113 -15.03 2.38 -10.59
N SER A 114 -15.63 1.58 -9.70
CA SER A 114 -16.70 0.65 -10.04
C SER A 114 -18.03 1.10 -9.41
N PRO A 115 -19.19 0.90 -10.08
CA PRO A 115 -20.50 1.05 -9.45
C PRO A 115 -20.83 -0.13 -8.51
N LYS A 116 -19.95 -1.13 -8.37
CA LYS A 116 -20.12 -2.28 -7.48
C LYS A 116 -18.93 -2.48 -6.55
N THR A 117 -19.20 -2.99 -5.34
CA THR A 117 -18.18 -3.48 -4.39
C THR A 117 -17.58 -4.80 -4.88
N PHE A 118 -16.50 -5.30 -4.24
CA PHE A 118 -16.00 -6.63 -4.56
C PHE A 118 -16.99 -7.74 -4.15
N THR A 119 -17.83 -7.47 -3.15
CA THR A 119 -18.94 -8.36 -2.77
C THR A 119 -20.16 -8.26 -3.70
N GLY A 120 -20.10 -7.47 -4.78
CA GLY A 120 -21.15 -7.35 -5.79
C GLY A 120 -22.32 -6.44 -5.40
N LEU A 121 -22.20 -5.66 -4.33
CA LEU A 121 -23.22 -4.70 -3.89
C LEU A 121 -23.10 -3.41 -4.72
N ASP A 122 -24.24 -2.81 -5.06
CA ASP A 122 -24.26 -1.51 -5.73
C ASP A 122 -23.72 -0.41 -4.80
N LYS A 123 -22.98 0.53 -5.40
CA LYS A 123 -22.43 1.70 -4.72
C LYS A 123 -22.40 2.93 -5.62
N PRO A 124 -22.48 4.15 -5.06
CA PRO A 124 -22.30 5.36 -5.82
C PRO A 124 -20.86 5.49 -6.35
N LEU A 125 -20.70 6.35 -7.35
CA LEU A 125 -19.41 6.72 -7.91
C LEU A 125 -18.86 7.92 -7.12
N HIS A 126 -18.33 7.64 -5.92
CA HIS A 126 -17.80 8.64 -4.98
C HIS A 126 -16.83 9.65 -5.59
N LEU A 127 -15.87 9.23 -6.43
CA LEU A 127 -14.94 10.15 -7.08
C LEU A 127 -15.67 11.01 -8.10
N LYS A 128 -16.53 10.40 -8.93
CA LYS A 128 -17.34 11.14 -9.91
C LYS A 128 -18.21 12.21 -9.25
N GLU A 129 -18.86 11.88 -8.14
CA GLU A 129 -19.73 12.78 -7.38
C GLU A 129 -18.95 13.90 -6.66
N ASN A 130 -17.66 13.69 -6.40
CA ASN A 130 -16.78 14.65 -5.72
C ASN A 130 -15.67 15.18 -6.63
N TRP A 131 -15.89 15.16 -7.96
CA TRP A 131 -14.85 15.45 -8.94
C TRP A 131 -14.20 16.83 -8.75
N ASP A 132 -15.01 17.84 -8.44
CA ASP A 132 -14.56 19.22 -8.26
C ASP A 132 -13.57 19.39 -7.09
N ARG A 133 -13.63 18.53 -6.06
CA ARG A 133 -12.67 18.53 -4.95
C ARG A 133 -11.23 18.29 -5.42
N PHE A 134 -11.05 17.63 -6.56
CA PHE A 134 -9.76 17.24 -7.11
C PHE A 134 -9.36 18.07 -8.35
N ALA A 135 -10.00 19.24 -8.57
CA ALA A 135 -9.71 20.15 -9.68
C ALA A 135 -8.22 20.43 -9.94
N PRO A 136 -7.36 20.65 -8.91
CA PRO A 136 -5.94 20.87 -9.13
C PRO A 136 -5.21 19.71 -9.83
N PHE A 137 -5.78 18.50 -9.80
CA PHE A 137 -5.16 17.28 -10.32
C PHE A 137 -5.87 16.74 -11.58
N HIS A 138 -6.94 17.37 -12.08
CA HIS A 138 -7.72 16.87 -13.22
C HIS A 138 -6.88 16.56 -14.46
N SER A 139 -5.82 17.32 -14.72
CA SER A 139 -4.92 17.06 -15.85
C SER A 139 -4.07 15.80 -15.68
N GLN A 140 -3.77 15.40 -14.43
CA GLN A 140 -3.00 14.21 -14.09
C GLN A 140 -3.89 12.99 -13.82
N ILE A 141 -5.14 13.18 -13.40
CA ILE A 141 -6.07 12.07 -13.15
C ILE A 141 -6.64 11.55 -14.48
N ILE A 142 -6.54 10.24 -14.66
CA ILE A 142 -7.23 9.45 -15.67
C ILE A 142 -8.29 8.66 -14.91
N HIS A 143 -9.49 9.21 -14.81
CA HIS A 143 -10.62 8.56 -14.16
C HIS A 143 -11.33 7.65 -15.16
N HIS A 144 -11.48 6.38 -14.78
CA HIS A 144 -12.18 5.38 -15.58
C HIS A 144 -13.27 4.71 -14.73
N VAL A 145 -14.50 4.75 -15.23
CA VAL A 145 -15.60 3.98 -14.63
C VAL A 145 -15.64 2.62 -15.31
N LEU A 146 -15.60 1.55 -14.52
CA LEU A 146 -15.66 0.18 -15.02
C LEU A 146 -16.86 -0.01 -15.96
N THR A 147 -16.60 -0.51 -17.16
CA THR A 147 -17.63 -0.67 -18.22
C THR A 147 -18.19 -2.08 -18.33
N SER A 148 -17.49 -3.05 -17.75
CA SER A 148 -17.85 -4.47 -17.75
C SER A 148 -18.52 -4.85 -16.44
N ASP A 149 -19.67 -5.51 -16.52
CA ASP A 149 -20.27 -6.17 -15.36
C ASP A 149 -19.85 -7.64 -15.31
N LEU A 150 -19.77 -8.19 -14.10
CA LEU A 150 -19.43 -9.58 -13.86
C LEU A 150 -20.48 -10.20 -12.96
N ASN A 151 -21.13 -11.24 -13.48
CA ASN A 151 -22.03 -12.06 -12.70
C ASN A 151 -21.26 -13.19 -12.00
N SER A 152 -20.49 -12.83 -10.96
CA SER A 152 -19.81 -13.78 -10.08
C SER A 152 -20.24 -13.55 -8.63
N THR A 153 -20.29 -14.63 -7.85
CA THR A 153 -20.49 -14.56 -6.39
C THR A 153 -19.18 -14.60 -5.62
N VAL A 154 -18.03 -14.68 -6.32
CA VAL A 154 -16.70 -14.75 -5.71
C VAL A 154 -16.10 -13.35 -5.70
N ALA A 155 -15.82 -12.82 -4.51
CA ALA A 155 -15.38 -11.44 -4.38
C ALA A 155 -14.03 -11.16 -5.07
N TRP A 156 -13.14 -12.16 -5.09
CA TRP A 156 -11.86 -12.08 -5.80
C TRP A 156 -12.01 -11.92 -7.31
N ASP A 157 -13.08 -12.46 -7.93
CA ASP A 157 -13.28 -12.29 -9.37
C ASP A 157 -13.65 -10.83 -9.69
N HIS A 158 -14.44 -10.18 -8.82
CA HIS A 158 -14.76 -8.75 -8.93
C HIS A 158 -13.53 -7.87 -8.73
N GLU A 159 -12.71 -8.18 -7.72
CA GLU A 159 -11.45 -7.49 -7.51
C GLU A 159 -10.51 -7.63 -8.72
N ASP A 160 -10.36 -8.85 -9.26
CA ASP A 160 -9.51 -9.10 -10.42
C ASP A 160 -9.99 -8.37 -11.67
N LEU A 161 -11.30 -8.34 -11.91
CA LEU A 161 -11.89 -7.57 -13.00
C LEU A 161 -11.59 -6.08 -12.85
N GLN A 162 -11.90 -5.51 -11.68
CA GLN A 162 -11.72 -4.10 -11.42
C GLN A 162 -10.24 -3.71 -11.52
N ARG A 163 -9.35 -4.54 -10.99
CA ARG A 163 -7.91 -4.30 -11.01
C ARG A 163 -7.32 -4.42 -12.40
N ASN A 164 -7.68 -5.46 -13.16
CA ASN A 164 -7.19 -5.60 -14.54
C ASN A 164 -7.77 -4.54 -15.47
N ALA A 165 -8.95 -3.97 -15.19
CA ALA A 165 -9.51 -2.87 -15.97
C ALA A 165 -8.59 -1.63 -16.02
N MET A 166 -7.75 -1.40 -15.00
CA MET A 166 -6.72 -0.35 -15.03
C MET A 166 -5.76 -0.50 -16.21
N PHE A 167 -5.55 -1.73 -16.67
CA PHE A 167 -4.74 -2.02 -17.85
C PHE A 167 -5.65 -2.24 -19.06
N ASP A 168 -6.53 -3.23 -19.02
CA ASP A 168 -7.29 -3.69 -20.19
C ASP A 168 -8.27 -2.65 -20.77
N GLN A 169 -8.83 -1.78 -19.93
CA GLN A 169 -9.83 -0.78 -20.34
C GLN A 169 -9.28 0.64 -20.41
N VAL A 170 -8.06 0.88 -19.91
CA VAL A 170 -7.47 2.23 -19.86
C VAL A 170 -6.23 2.33 -20.71
N ILE A 171 -5.19 1.52 -20.43
CA ILE A 171 -3.85 1.69 -21.00
C ILE A 171 -3.83 1.68 -22.55
N PRO A 172 -4.49 0.73 -23.24
CA PRO A 172 -4.55 0.70 -24.71
C PRO A 172 -5.21 1.93 -25.35
N PHE A 173 -6.03 2.67 -24.59
CA PHE A 173 -6.83 3.79 -25.10
C PHE A 173 -6.24 5.15 -24.72
N LEU A 174 -5.05 5.18 -24.11
CA LEU A 174 -4.36 6.43 -23.79
C LEU A 174 -3.72 7.02 -25.05
N GLU A 175 -4.05 8.28 -25.34
CA GLU A 175 -3.58 9.00 -26.52
C GLU A 175 -2.84 10.30 -26.18
N GLY A 176 -2.14 10.85 -27.17
CA GLY A 176 -1.46 12.15 -27.07
C GLY A 176 -0.46 12.20 -25.90
N PRO A 177 -0.48 13.25 -25.06
CA PRO A 177 0.43 13.35 -23.91
C PRO A 177 0.30 12.20 -22.90
N LYS A 178 -0.88 11.57 -22.83
CA LYS A 178 -1.20 10.47 -21.91
C LYS A 178 -0.79 9.10 -22.45
N ALA A 179 -0.47 8.98 -23.74
CA ALA A 179 -0.11 7.70 -24.36
C ALA A 179 1.07 7.02 -23.67
N ILE A 180 0.91 5.75 -23.29
CA ILE A 180 1.99 4.96 -22.69
C ILE A 180 3.03 4.57 -23.74
N LYS A 181 4.29 4.50 -23.33
CA LYS A 181 5.41 4.07 -24.18
C LYS A 181 6.13 2.87 -23.58
N PRO A 182 6.84 2.07 -24.41
CA PRO A 182 7.74 1.05 -23.89
C PRO A 182 8.66 1.62 -22.80
N ASP A 183 8.89 0.83 -21.77
CA ASP A 183 9.66 1.16 -20.56
C ASP A 183 8.99 2.15 -19.59
N ASP A 184 7.87 2.81 -19.91
CA ASP A 184 7.11 3.61 -18.92
C ASP A 184 6.74 2.75 -17.68
N VAL A 185 6.77 3.36 -16.49
CA VAL A 185 6.55 2.68 -15.22
C VAL A 185 5.06 2.54 -14.94
N LEU A 186 4.66 1.36 -14.51
CA LEU A 186 3.34 1.08 -13.94
C LEU A 186 3.49 0.71 -12.47
N ILE A 187 2.86 1.46 -11.58
CA ILE A 187 2.74 1.12 -10.16
C ILE A 187 1.32 0.63 -9.94
N VAL A 188 1.16 -0.57 -9.40
CA VAL A 188 -0.15 -1.18 -9.10
C VAL A 188 -0.30 -1.32 -7.59
N SER A 189 -1.28 -0.60 -7.04
CA SER A 189 -1.45 -0.43 -5.60
C SER A 189 -2.91 -0.39 -5.19
N ASP A 190 -3.15 -0.55 -3.89
CA ASP A 190 -4.38 -0.08 -3.27
C ASP A 190 -4.22 1.39 -2.83
N ILE A 191 -5.33 2.09 -2.63
CA ILE A 191 -5.30 3.54 -2.40
C ILE A 191 -4.55 3.95 -1.12
N ASP A 192 -4.58 3.08 -0.10
CA ASP A 192 -3.90 3.20 1.19
C ASP A 192 -2.45 2.66 1.18
N GLU A 193 -1.93 2.22 0.02
CA GLU A 193 -0.55 1.81 -0.22
C GLU A 193 0.20 2.90 -1.01
N ILE A 194 0.72 3.93 -0.33
CA ILE A 194 1.33 5.11 -0.97
C ILE A 194 2.84 4.91 -1.16
N PRO A 195 3.35 4.83 -2.40
CA PRO A 195 4.79 4.92 -2.66
C PRO A 195 5.41 6.18 -2.07
N ARG A 196 6.63 6.07 -1.55
CA ARG A 196 7.39 7.26 -1.16
C ARG A 196 7.78 8.07 -2.41
N PRO A 197 7.87 9.40 -2.33
CA PRO A 197 8.34 10.22 -3.45
C PRO A 197 9.69 9.75 -4.02
N LEU A 198 10.64 9.37 -3.16
CA LEU A 198 11.93 8.83 -3.58
C LEU A 198 11.80 7.52 -4.37
N THR A 199 10.86 6.65 -3.98
CA THR A 199 10.58 5.41 -4.72
C THR A 199 10.16 5.73 -6.16
N ALA A 200 9.23 6.67 -6.36
CA ALA A 200 8.84 7.09 -7.69
C ALA A 200 10.03 7.68 -8.48
N THR A 201 10.88 8.47 -7.84
CA THR A 201 12.13 8.96 -8.46
C THR A 201 13.05 7.81 -8.89
N LEU A 202 13.28 6.80 -8.04
CA LEU A 202 14.11 5.64 -8.36
C LEU A 202 13.52 4.82 -9.51
N LEU A 203 12.21 4.61 -9.53
CA LEU A 203 11.54 3.89 -10.62
C LEU A 203 11.69 4.61 -11.96
N ARG A 204 11.71 5.94 -11.97
CA ARG A 204 11.98 6.70 -13.19
C ARG A 204 13.43 6.56 -13.64
N THR A 205 14.35 6.66 -12.69
CA THR A 205 15.78 6.86 -12.97
C THR A 205 16.54 5.55 -13.15
N CYS A 206 16.10 4.44 -12.55
CA CYS A 206 16.87 3.20 -12.49
C CYS A 206 16.27 2.08 -13.34
N ALA A 207 17.14 1.22 -13.86
CA ALA A 207 16.78 -0.03 -14.53
C ALA A 207 16.49 -1.11 -13.48
N PHE A 208 15.24 -1.13 -12.99
CA PHE A 208 14.77 -2.10 -12.02
C PHE A 208 14.21 -3.38 -12.69
N PRO A 209 14.16 -4.53 -11.99
CA PRO A 209 13.62 -5.78 -12.53
C PRO A 209 12.15 -5.68 -12.92
N ARG A 210 11.71 -6.52 -13.87
CA ARG A 210 10.33 -6.51 -14.38
C ARG A 210 9.26 -6.63 -13.30
N ARG A 211 9.55 -7.31 -12.19
CA ARG A 211 8.66 -7.40 -11.02
C ARG A 211 9.38 -6.83 -9.82
N LEU A 212 8.94 -5.67 -9.36
CA LEU A 212 9.48 -5.07 -8.16
C LEU A 212 8.38 -4.98 -7.11
N THR A 213 8.58 -5.67 -5.99
CA THR A 213 7.75 -5.51 -4.81
C THR A 213 8.24 -4.30 -4.03
N LEU A 214 7.40 -3.28 -3.92
CA LEU A 214 7.65 -2.08 -3.13
C LEU A 214 7.18 -2.38 -1.71
N ARG A 215 8.08 -2.81 -0.84
CA ARG A 215 7.71 -3.18 0.52
C ARG A 215 7.30 -1.94 1.31
N SER A 216 6.14 -2.03 1.96
CA SER A 216 5.59 -0.92 2.73
C SER A 216 5.81 -1.08 4.21
N LYS A 217 6.16 0.04 4.86
CA LYS A 217 5.96 0.18 6.30
C LYS A 217 4.47 0.06 6.59
N PHE A 218 4.11 -0.93 7.40
CA PHE A 218 2.73 -1.31 7.62
C PHE A 218 2.22 -0.73 8.92
N TYR A 219 1.21 0.13 8.81
CA TYR A 219 0.52 0.80 9.91
C TYR A 219 -0.94 0.36 9.97
N TYR A 220 -1.53 0.50 11.16
CA TYR A 220 -2.90 0.06 11.42
C TYR A 220 -3.71 1.13 12.15
N TYR A 221 -4.88 1.48 11.60
CA TYR A 221 -5.77 2.55 12.06
C TYR A 221 -5.22 3.99 12.05
N SER A 222 -3.92 4.16 12.28
CA SER A 222 -3.17 5.42 12.21
C SER A 222 -1.68 5.11 12.11
N PHE A 223 -0.85 6.14 11.91
CA PHE A 223 0.60 6.02 11.96
C PHE A 223 1.17 5.83 13.38
N GLN A 224 0.33 5.70 14.41
CA GLN A 224 0.77 5.35 15.77
C GLN A 224 1.00 3.85 15.95
N TRP A 225 0.44 2.98 15.11
CA TRP A 225 0.51 1.53 15.31
C TRP A 225 1.25 0.86 14.16
N GLU A 226 2.56 0.65 14.32
CA GLU A 226 3.39 -0.05 13.33
C GLU A 226 3.27 -1.55 13.53
N HIS A 227 3.03 -2.30 12.47
CA HIS A 227 2.96 -3.76 12.51
C HIS A 227 4.30 -4.38 12.88
N ARG A 228 4.29 -5.30 13.84
CA ARG A 228 5.44 -6.10 14.23
C ARG A 228 5.57 -7.30 13.29
N GLY A 229 6.51 -7.23 12.35
CA GLY A 229 6.80 -8.34 11.44
C GLY A 229 7.46 -7.89 10.15
N PRO A 230 7.43 -8.72 9.09
CA PRO A 230 7.90 -8.31 7.77
C PRO A 230 7.07 -7.13 7.25
N GLU A 231 7.71 -6.27 6.45
CA GLU A 231 7.02 -5.21 5.72
C GLU A 231 5.98 -5.79 4.76
N TRP A 232 4.92 -5.03 4.56
CA TRP A 232 3.81 -5.39 3.68
C TRP A 232 4.31 -5.59 2.25
N GLN A 233 3.78 -6.62 1.59
CA GLN A 233 4.31 -7.13 0.31
C GLN A 233 3.82 -6.35 -0.92
N HIS A 234 3.42 -5.11 -0.73
CA HIS A 234 2.77 -4.29 -1.74
C HIS A 234 3.04 -2.81 -1.46
N PRO A 235 3.02 -1.93 -2.47
CA PRO A 235 2.55 -2.15 -3.84
C PRO A 235 3.53 -2.89 -4.77
N GLN A 236 3.14 -3.10 -6.04
CA GLN A 236 4.02 -3.64 -7.08
C GLN A 236 4.35 -2.58 -8.13
N ALA A 237 5.55 -2.66 -8.68
CA ALA A 237 5.94 -1.91 -9.87
C ALA A 237 6.39 -2.86 -10.99
N THR A 238 6.08 -2.46 -12.22
CA THR A 238 6.58 -3.05 -13.47
C THR A 238 6.81 -1.94 -14.49
N PHE A 239 7.20 -2.31 -15.71
CA PHE A 239 7.30 -1.38 -16.83
C PHE A 239 6.55 -1.94 -18.04
N TYR A 240 6.09 -1.02 -18.88
CA TYR A 240 5.27 -1.35 -20.04
C TYR A 240 6.13 -2.00 -21.13
N THR A 241 5.72 -3.19 -21.58
CA THR A 241 6.40 -3.97 -22.63
C THR A 241 5.42 -4.36 -23.77
N GLY A 242 4.38 -3.55 -23.97
CA GLY A 242 3.33 -3.84 -24.95
C GLY A 242 2.48 -5.04 -24.52
N GLU A 243 2.24 -5.97 -25.45
CA GLU A 243 1.43 -7.19 -25.24
C GLU A 243 1.94 -8.11 -24.13
N THR A 244 3.22 -8.04 -23.81
CA THR A 244 3.83 -8.87 -22.75
C THR A 244 3.79 -8.21 -21.38
N THR A 245 3.18 -7.04 -21.23
CA THR A 245 3.06 -6.37 -19.94
C THR A 245 2.28 -7.25 -18.97
N LEU A 246 2.72 -7.30 -17.71
CA LEU A 246 2.02 -8.08 -16.69
C LEU A 246 0.72 -7.37 -16.31
N SER A 247 -0.40 -8.08 -16.38
CA SER A 247 -1.68 -7.53 -15.93
C SER A 247 -1.61 -7.19 -14.43
N PRO A 248 -2.34 -6.16 -13.97
CA PRO A 248 -2.36 -5.74 -12.57
C PRO A 248 -2.56 -6.88 -11.56
N SER A 249 -3.57 -7.74 -11.75
CA SER A 249 -3.81 -8.88 -10.84
C SER A 249 -2.68 -9.92 -10.87
N ASN A 250 -2.15 -10.23 -12.06
CA ASN A 250 -1.03 -11.15 -12.19
C ASN A 250 0.22 -10.59 -11.50
N LEU A 251 0.49 -9.30 -11.65
CA LEU A 251 1.60 -8.65 -10.98
C LEU A 251 1.44 -8.74 -9.46
N ARG A 252 0.27 -8.39 -8.91
CA ARG A 252 -0.02 -8.44 -7.47
C ARG A 252 0.06 -9.85 -6.87
N SER A 253 -0.40 -10.86 -7.59
CA SER A 253 -0.36 -12.26 -7.13
C SER A 253 0.97 -12.97 -7.40
N GLY A 254 1.96 -12.28 -7.99
CA GLY A 254 3.22 -12.92 -8.40
C GLY A 254 3.03 -13.99 -9.49
N ARG A 255 2.02 -13.84 -10.34
CA ARG A 255 1.62 -14.73 -11.45
C ARG A 255 1.94 -14.11 -12.82
N GLY A 256 1.59 -14.81 -13.90
CA GLY A 256 1.89 -14.41 -15.28
C GLY A 256 3.36 -14.60 -15.68
N GLY A 257 3.68 -14.39 -16.96
CA GLY A 257 5.01 -14.61 -17.53
C GLY A 257 5.49 -16.07 -17.48
N ASN A 258 6.78 -16.30 -17.76
CA ASN A 258 7.37 -17.63 -17.73
C ASN A 258 7.68 -18.08 -16.29
N PRO A 259 7.10 -19.18 -15.79
CA PRO A 259 7.35 -19.67 -14.43
C PRO A 259 8.82 -20.00 -14.14
N LEU A 260 9.60 -20.41 -15.16
CA LEU A 260 11.01 -20.81 -15.01
C LEU A 260 11.94 -19.61 -14.81
N THR A 261 11.61 -18.44 -15.37
CA THR A 261 12.43 -17.22 -15.27
C THR A 261 11.93 -16.24 -14.22
N ARG A 262 10.71 -16.44 -13.71
CA ARG A 262 10.01 -15.52 -12.80
C ARG A 262 10.85 -15.07 -11.60
N ILE A 263 11.57 -16.00 -10.95
CA ILE A 263 12.38 -15.69 -9.77
C ILE A 263 13.51 -14.72 -10.12
N GLY A 264 14.15 -14.90 -11.29
CA GLY A 264 15.22 -14.01 -11.76
C GLY A 264 14.74 -12.64 -12.25
N GLU A 265 13.44 -12.51 -12.51
CA GLU A 265 12.79 -11.25 -12.93
C GLU A 265 12.23 -10.44 -11.75
N SER A 266 12.40 -10.92 -10.50
CA SER A 266 11.78 -10.37 -9.30
C SER A 266 12.80 -9.77 -8.33
N ALA A 267 12.46 -8.65 -7.70
CA ALA A 267 13.19 -8.09 -6.57
C ALA A 267 12.23 -7.42 -5.57
N ASP A 268 12.76 -7.13 -4.38
CA ASP A 268 12.10 -6.30 -3.37
C ASP A 268 12.86 -4.99 -3.21
N LEU A 269 12.15 -3.87 -3.11
CA LEU A 269 12.65 -2.60 -2.61
C LEU A 269 12.02 -2.34 -1.24
N TRP A 270 12.85 -2.36 -0.19
CA TRP A 270 12.45 -2.23 1.20
C TRP A 270 12.26 -0.77 1.62
N ASN A 271 11.31 -0.52 2.51
CA ASN A 271 10.93 0.83 2.95
C ASN A 271 10.50 1.73 1.78
N ALA A 272 9.90 1.16 0.74
CA ALA A 272 9.56 1.85 -0.51
C ALA A 272 8.23 2.62 -0.43
N ALA A 273 7.36 2.28 0.51
CA ALA A 273 6.00 2.80 0.58
C ALA A 273 5.49 2.81 2.03
N TRP A 274 4.37 3.49 2.24
CA TRP A 274 3.55 3.38 3.43
C TRP A 274 2.29 2.58 3.11
N HIS A 275 1.85 1.74 4.03
CA HIS A 275 0.54 1.11 3.97
C HIS A 275 -0.17 1.36 5.30
N CYS A 276 -1.33 2.01 5.28
CA CYS A 276 -2.11 2.30 6.49
C CYS A 276 -3.48 1.64 6.39
N SER A 277 -3.59 0.40 6.90
CA SER A 277 -4.83 -0.35 6.81
C SER A 277 -5.85 0.12 7.84
N SER A 278 -7.11 0.22 7.42
CA SER A 278 -8.24 0.68 8.24
C SER A 278 -8.08 2.08 8.84
N CYS A 279 -7.30 2.94 8.18
CA CYS A 279 -7.01 4.29 8.64
C CYS A 279 -8.04 5.30 8.13
N PHE A 280 -9.21 5.36 8.78
CA PHE A 280 -10.34 6.19 8.34
C PHE A 280 -10.72 7.27 9.36
N SER A 281 -11.23 8.41 8.88
CA SER A 281 -11.78 9.45 9.76
C SER A 281 -13.16 9.10 10.30
N HIS A 282 -13.86 8.15 9.69
CA HIS A 282 -15.20 7.75 10.07
C HIS A 282 -15.27 6.25 10.36
N ILE A 283 -16.01 5.87 11.41
CA ILE A 283 -16.26 4.46 11.74
C ILE A 283 -17.16 3.83 10.68
N SER A 284 -18.08 4.61 10.10
CA SER A 284 -18.92 4.17 8.99
C SER A 284 -18.12 3.71 7.77
N THR A 285 -17.04 4.41 7.39
CA THR A 285 -16.12 4.00 6.32
C THR A 285 -15.43 2.67 6.64
N LEU A 286 -14.99 2.47 7.89
CA LEU A 286 -14.43 1.19 8.33
C LEU A 286 -15.45 0.06 8.16
N LEU A 287 -16.69 0.29 8.61
CA LEU A 287 -17.78 -0.69 8.50
C LEU A 287 -18.19 -0.97 7.05
N ASN A 288 -18.09 0.04 6.17
CA ASN A 288 -18.29 -0.11 4.73
C ASN A 288 -17.20 -0.99 4.13
N LYS A 289 -15.91 -0.73 4.42
CA LYS A 289 -14.78 -1.57 3.97
C LYS A 289 -14.96 -3.03 4.37
N LEU A 290 -15.38 -3.30 5.62
CA LEU A 290 -15.67 -4.67 6.07
C LEU A 290 -16.78 -5.35 5.26
N ALA A 291 -17.75 -4.59 4.73
CA ALA A 291 -18.84 -5.14 3.94
C ALA A 291 -18.51 -5.28 2.45
N SER A 292 -17.51 -4.53 1.95
CA SER A 292 -17.26 -4.36 0.52
C SER A 292 -16.03 -5.08 -0.01
N PHE A 293 -15.03 -5.37 0.84
CA PHE A 293 -13.74 -5.96 0.42
C PHE A 293 -13.78 -7.48 0.23
N SER A 294 -12.74 -8.03 -0.42
CA SER A 294 -12.67 -9.43 -0.86
C SER A 294 -12.63 -10.45 0.27
N HIS A 295 -12.28 -10.04 1.49
CA HIS A 295 -12.29 -10.88 2.68
C HIS A 295 -13.66 -10.87 3.38
N ALA A 296 -14.69 -11.34 2.68
CA ALA A 296 -16.06 -11.37 3.17
C ALA A 296 -16.23 -12.15 4.49
N GLU A 297 -15.32 -13.09 4.78
CA GLU A 297 -15.26 -13.84 6.04
C GLU A 297 -15.10 -12.94 7.28
N PHE A 298 -14.56 -11.73 7.12
CA PHE A 298 -14.38 -10.77 8.22
C PHE A 298 -15.58 -9.83 8.42
N ASN A 299 -16.62 -9.94 7.60
CA ASN A 299 -17.85 -9.17 7.75
C ASN A 299 -18.78 -9.77 8.83
N GLN A 300 -18.28 -9.98 10.04
CA GLN A 300 -19.02 -10.60 11.14
C GLN A 300 -19.39 -9.57 12.21
N GLU A 301 -20.55 -9.74 12.85
CA GLU A 301 -21.07 -8.83 13.89
C GLU A 301 -20.04 -8.52 14.99
N LYS A 302 -19.28 -9.53 15.44
CA LYS A 302 -18.23 -9.37 16.46
C LYS A 302 -17.12 -8.37 16.11
N TYR A 303 -16.87 -8.14 14.82
CA TYR A 303 -15.87 -7.19 14.32
C TYR A 303 -16.48 -5.82 13.97
N ARG A 304 -17.83 -5.73 13.96
CA ARG A 304 -18.59 -4.54 13.56
C ARG A 304 -19.11 -3.72 14.74
N ALA A 305 -19.10 -4.27 15.95
CA ALA A 305 -19.54 -3.56 17.15
C ALA A 305 -18.66 -2.32 17.42
N LYS A 306 -19.27 -1.12 17.41
CA LYS A 306 -18.57 0.17 17.55
C LYS A 306 -17.67 0.25 18.78
N ALA A 307 -18.18 -0.14 19.96
CA ALA A 307 -17.38 -0.16 21.20
C ALA A 307 -16.15 -1.07 21.09
N GLY A 308 -16.29 -2.21 20.40
CA GLY A 308 -15.18 -3.11 20.11
C GLY A 308 -14.17 -2.52 19.13
N ILE A 309 -14.63 -1.80 18.11
CA ILE A 309 -13.77 -1.08 17.16
C ILE A 309 -12.99 0.02 17.88
N LEU A 310 -13.68 0.87 18.65
CA LEU A 310 -13.05 1.94 19.44
C LEU A 310 -11.96 1.37 20.36
N ARG A 311 -12.26 0.30 21.11
CA ARG A 311 -11.26 -0.37 21.94
C ARG A 311 -10.04 -0.82 21.12
N ARG A 312 -10.24 -1.45 19.97
CA ARG A 312 -9.14 -1.99 19.16
C ARG A 312 -8.29 -0.90 18.51
N VAL A 313 -8.94 0.12 17.95
CA VAL A 313 -8.29 1.29 17.31
C VAL A 313 -7.42 2.05 18.30
N ARG A 314 -7.93 2.32 19.50
CA ARG A 314 -7.23 3.09 20.54
C ARG A 314 -6.05 2.33 21.18
N ASN A 315 -6.02 1.01 21.05
CA ASN A 315 -5.03 0.16 21.72
C ASN A 315 -4.16 -0.64 20.74
N GLY A 316 -4.22 -0.36 19.43
CA GLY A 316 -3.42 -1.06 18.43
C GLY A 316 -3.68 -2.56 18.36
N LEU A 317 -4.92 -3.00 18.63
CA LEU A 317 -5.27 -4.43 18.60
C LEU A 317 -5.77 -4.84 17.21
N ASP A 318 -5.42 -6.05 16.76
CA ASP A 318 -5.91 -6.59 15.49
C ASP A 318 -7.44 -6.58 15.42
N LEU A 319 -7.99 -6.05 14.33
CA LEU A 319 -9.44 -5.88 14.14
C LEU A 319 -10.16 -7.23 14.15
N PHE A 320 -9.46 -8.29 13.74
CA PHE A 320 -10.00 -9.62 13.51
C PHE A 320 -9.62 -10.63 14.60
N ASP A 321 -9.01 -10.17 15.69
CA ASP A 321 -8.55 -10.98 16.83
C ASP A 321 -7.57 -12.10 16.43
N ARG A 322 -6.76 -11.90 15.40
CA ARG A 322 -5.71 -12.83 14.96
C ARG A 322 -4.49 -12.70 15.87
N TYR A 323 -4.18 -13.74 16.64
CA TYR A 323 -3.14 -13.69 17.68
C TYR A 323 -1.73 -13.37 17.16
N TRP A 324 -1.45 -13.62 15.87
CA TRP A 324 -0.15 -13.37 15.24
C TRP A 324 -0.01 -11.97 14.65
N GLN A 325 -1.08 -11.18 14.63
CA GLN A 325 -1.06 -9.79 14.18
C GLN A 325 -0.90 -8.89 15.40
N THR A 326 0.28 -8.29 15.53
CA THR A 326 0.62 -7.43 16.67
C THR A 326 1.22 -6.13 16.18
N TYR A 327 0.96 -5.05 16.91
CA TYR A 327 1.36 -3.71 16.52
C TYR A 327 2.06 -3.01 17.68
N ASP A 328 3.15 -2.34 17.39
CA ASP A 328 3.94 -1.55 18.32
C ASP A 328 3.51 -0.08 18.22
N ARG A 329 3.38 0.57 19.38
CA ARG A 329 3.08 2.00 19.43
C ARG A 329 4.32 2.81 19.05
N VAL A 330 4.19 3.73 18.10
CA VAL A 330 5.24 4.66 17.70
C VAL A 330 4.89 6.06 18.20
N GLU A 331 5.61 6.52 19.23
CA GLU A 331 5.44 7.86 19.77
C GLU A 331 6.00 8.92 18.82
N ARG A 332 5.21 9.96 18.52
CA ARG A 332 5.61 11.08 17.66
C ARG A 332 6.21 10.61 16.34
N ASN A 333 5.50 9.73 15.65
CA ASN A 333 5.97 9.17 14.38
C ASN A 333 6.15 10.28 13.34
N ILE A 334 7.37 10.42 12.84
CA ILE A 334 7.73 11.34 11.76
C ILE A 334 7.76 10.66 10.38
N ASP A 335 7.64 9.33 10.34
CA ASP A 335 7.62 8.54 9.11
C ASP A 335 6.19 8.43 8.55
N VAL A 336 5.68 9.57 8.08
CA VAL A 336 4.32 9.71 7.57
C VAL A 336 4.31 10.57 6.29
N PRO A 337 3.29 10.47 5.42
CA PRO A 337 3.17 11.37 4.28
C PRO A 337 3.12 12.83 4.74
N MET A 338 3.94 13.67 4.13
CA MET A 338 4.11 15.02 4.66
C MET A 338 2.89 15.92 4.49
N TYR A 339 2.07 15.64 3.47
CA TYR A 339 0.79 16.30 3.34
C TYR A 339 -0.09 16.11 4.59
N VAL A 340 0.00 14.94 5.24
CA VAL A 340 -0.67 14.67 6.53
C VAL A 340 -0.07 15.56 7.63
N MET A 341 1.26 15.64 7.72
CA MET A 341 1.95 16.49 8.72
C MET A 341 1.71 17.99 8.54
N ASN A 342 1.55 18.45 7.30
CA ASN A 342 1.25 19.85 7.03
C ASN A 342 -0.24 20.19 7.29
N ASN A 343 -1.09 19.17 7.49
CA ASN A 343 -2.52 19.31 7.69
C ASN A 343 -2.98 18.54 8.95
N VAL A 344 -2.23 18.66 10.05
CA VAL A 344 -2.44 17.88 11.28
C VAL A 344 -3.87 17.95 11.82
N THR A 345 -4.53 19.11 11.75
CA THR A 345 -5.91 19.27 12.24
C THR A 345 -6.89 18.45 11.41
N ARG A 346 -6.68 18.41 10.09
CA ARG A 346 -7.57 17.71 9.17
C ARG A 346 -7.38 16.20 9.22
N PHE A 347 -6.14 15.76 9.41
CA PHE A 347 -5.79 14.34 9.45
C PHE A 347 -5.39 13.88 10.85
N ALA A 348 -5.97 14.49 11.89
CA ALA A 348 -5.67 14.16 13.28
C ALA A 348 -5.85 12.66 13.56
N TYR A 349 -6.87 12.03 12.98
CA TYR A 349 -7.14 10.60 13.06
C TYR A 349 -6.02 9.69 12.52
N LEU A 350 -5.14 10.20 11.64
CA LEU A 350 -3.97 9.47 11.14
C LEU A 350 -2.75 9.60 12.07
N LEU A 351 -2.75 10.58 12.96
CA LEU A 351 -1.61 10.91 13.82
C LEU A 351 -1.88 10.59 15.29
N ASP A 352 -3.14 10.62 15.70
CA ASP A 352 -3.57 10.40 17.07
C ASP A 352 -4.94 9.70 17.12
N ARG A 353 -4.99 8.59 17.86
CA ARG A 353 -6.19 7.79 18.17
C ARG A 353 -6.45 7.73 19.66
N ASP A 354 -5.69 8.44 20.49
CA ASP A 354 -5.83 8.38 21.95
C ASP A 354 -7.18 8.90 22.49
N PRO A 355 -7.81 9.93 21.89
CA PRO A 355 -9.08 10.46 22.38
C PRO A 355 -10.17 9.37 22.53
N PRO A 356 -11.16 9.54 23.42
CA PRO A 356 -12.20 8.52 23.65
C PRO A 356 -12.94 8.07 22.39
N ASN A 357 -13.22 9.00 21.48
CA ASN A 357 -13.82 8.73 20.16
C ASN A 357 -12.80 8.24 19.11
N ALA A 358 -11.55 8.02 19.50
CA ALA A 358 -10.43 7.68 18.62
C ALA A 358 -10.22 8.63 17.44
N ASN A 359 -10.59 9.91 17.60
CA ASN A 359 -10.65 10.90 16.51
C ASN A 359 -11.50 10.45 15.31
N PHE A 360 -12.51 9.60 15.52
CA PHE A 360 -13.58 9.42 14.54
C PHE A 360 -14.53 10.62 14.58
N GLU A 361 -14.90 11.12 13.40
CA GLU A 361 -15.78 12.28 13.22
C GLU A 361 -17.26 11.94 13.47
N ASP A 362 -17.65 10.66 13.34
CA ASP A 362 -19.03 10.16 13.42
C ASP A 362 -19.34 9.31 14.67
N VAL A 363 -18.50 9.41 15.71
CA VAL A 363 -18.73 8.77 17.00
C VAL A 363 -19.42 9.73 17.96
N THR A 364 -20.56 9.32 18.50
CA THR A 364 -21.44 10.15 19.34
C THR A 364 -21.20 9.93 20.84
N GLU A 365 -21.67 10.84 21.69
CA GLU A 365 -21.68 10.68 23.16
C GLU A 365 -22.41 9.40 23.63
N LEU A 366 -23.45 8.99 22.90
CA LEU A 366 -24.16 7.74 23.18
C LEU A 366 -23.27 6.53 22.92
N ASP A 367 -22.50 6.53 21.83
CA ASP A 367 -21.56 5.45 21.51
C ASP A 367 -20.49 5.32 22.61
N LEU A 368 -20.00 6.44 23.14
CA LEU A 368 -19.05 6.48 24.25
C LEU A 368 -19.65 5.94 25.56
N SER A 369 -20.88 6.34 25.88
CA SER A 369 -21.60 5.87 27.07
C SER A 369 -21.80 4.35 27.06
N VAL A 370 -22.13 3.78 25.90
CA VAL A 370 -22.27 2.31 25.73
C VAL A 370 -20.93 1.60 25.96
N GLN A 371 -19.82 2.19 25.50
CA GLN A 371 -18.49 1.65 25.74
C GLN A 371 -18.17 1.59 27.24
N GLU A 372 -18.40 2.67 27.99
CA GLU A 372 -18.11 2.74 29.43
C GLU A 372 -18.89 1.69 30.23
N ILE A 373 -20.18 1.50 29.91
CA ILE A 373 -21.03 0.48 30.54
C ILE A 373 -20.47 -0.92 30.28
N GLY A 374 -20.06 -1.21 29.03
CA GLY A 374 -19.47 -2.49 28.66
C GLY A 374 -18.16 -2.79 29.41
N GLU A 375 -17.29 -1.80 29.54
CA GLU A 375 -16.03 -1.92 30.30
C GLU A 375 -16.28 -2.14 31.80
N ALA A 376 -17.27 -1.43 32.38
CA ALA A 376 -17.64 -1.59 33.78
C ALA A 376 -18.23 -2.97 34.09
N GLN A 377 -19.02 -3.54 33.17
CA GLN A 377 -19.58 -4.89 33.31
C GLN A 377 -18.50 -5.98 33.14
N GLY A 378 -17.60 -5.82 32.17
CA GLY A 378 -16.47 -6.75 31.96
C GLY A 378 -15.53 -6.84 33.18
N LYS A 379 -15.24 -5.71 33.85
CA LYS A 379 -14.44 -5.67 35.08
C LYS A 379 -15.12 -6.36 36.28
N LYS A 380 -16.46 -6.41 36.32
CA LYS A 380 -17.22 -7.11 37.37
C LYS A 380 -17.35 -8.63 37.11
N GLY A 381 -17.32 -9.06 35.85
CA GLY A 381 -17.41 -10.48 35.46
C GLY A 381 -16.10 -11.27 35.62
N GLY A 382 -14.94 -10.62 35.56
CA GLY A 382 -13.61 -11.27 35.69
C GLY A 382 -13.11 -11.49 37.13
N LYS A 383 -13.95 -11.25 38.15
CA LYS A 383 -13.64 -11.45 39.57
C LYS A 383 -14.35 -12.67 40.20
N ARG A 384 -14.77 -13.65 39.39
CA ARG A 384 -15.35 -14.91 39.90
C ARG A 384 -14.50 -16.10 39.52
#